data_AF-A0A847ZUV1-F1
#
_entry.id   AF-A0A847ZUV1-F1
#
_cell.length_a   1.000
_cell.length_b   1.000
_cell.length_c   1.000
_cell.angle_alpha   90.00
_cell.angle_beta   90.00
_cell.angle_gamma   90.00
#
_symmetry.space_group_name_H-M   'P 1'
#
loop_
_entity.id
_entity.type
_entity.pdbx_description
1 polymer ?
#
loop_
_entity_poly.entity_id
_entity_poly.type
_entity_poly.pdbx_seq_one_letter_code
_entity_poly.pdbx_strand_id
1 'polypeptide(L)'
;MKSAAYRLPAMDIEFLLGDSTRGIRFQLEYQKAEEHLRAWGVETTVVVFGSARVKPGAPDGWYDGARAFGKLCSEEGGAKHKVKPLYNVIATGGGPGIMEAANRGAVDAGAPSIGYNITLPMEQE
;
A
#
# COMPACT_ATOMS: atom_id res chain seq x y z
N MET A 1 41.70 -12.42 2.49
CA MET A 1 40.56 -11.57 2.93
C MET A 1 40.40 -10.46 1.90
N LYS A 2 39.30 -10.39 1.14
CA LYS A 2 39.07 -9.24 0.23
C LYS A 2 38.64 -8.04 1.10
N SER A 3 39.40 -6.94 1.04
CA SER A 3 39.10 -5.71 1.78
C SER A 3 37.69 -5.19 1.46
N ALA A 4 37.02 -4.60 2.45
CA ALA A 4 35.71 -3.97 2.27
C ALA A 4 35.71 -2.89 1.17
N ALA A 5 36.86 -2.23 0.97
CA ALA A 5 37.04 -1.21 -0.07
C ALA A 5 36.84 -1.72 -1.51
N TYR A 6 36.86 -3.04 -1.75
CA TYR A 6 36.62 -3.63 -3.07
C TYR A 6 35.17 -4.05 -3.30
N ARG A 7 34.27 -3.89 -2.31
CA ARG A 7 32.86 -4.18 -2.49
C ARG A 7 32.22 -3.09 -3.34
N LEU A 8 31.44 -3.50 -4.35
CA LEU A 8 30.64 -2.54 -5.12
C LEU A 8 29.60 -1.90 -4.19
N PRO A 9 29.38 -0.56 -4.26
CA PRO A 9 28.42 0.10 -3.37
C PRO A 9 27.01 -0.49 -3.42
N ALA A 10 26.56 -0.93 -4.61
CA ALA A 10 25.27 -1.58 -4.79
C ALA A 10 25.15 -2.97 -4.11
N MET A 11 26.28 -3.56 -3.72
CA MET A 11 26.36 -4.86 -3.04
C MET A 11 26.82 -4.72 -1.57
N ASP A 12 27.09 -3.50 -1.10
CA ASP A 12 27.56 -3.23 0.26
C ASP A 12 26.40 -2.77 1.16
N ILE A 13 25.79 -3.74 1.85
CA ILE A 13 24.62 -3.50 2.70
C ILE A 13 24.95 -2.63 3.91
N GLU A 14 26.16 -2.75 4.48
CA GLU A 14 26.58 -1.92 5.63
C GLU A 14 26.64 -0.44 5.22
N PHE A 15 27.20 -0.16 4.03
CA PHE A 15 27.19 1.18 3.45
C PHE A 15 25.77 1.66 3.14
N LEU A 16 24.93 0.84 2.51
CA LEU A 16 23.56 1.20 2.13
C LEU A 16 22.63 1.44 3.32
N LEU A 17 22.81 0.74 4.44
CA LEU A 17 22.04 0.93 5.66
C LEU A 17 22.59 2.04 6.57
N GLY A 18 23.78 2.57 6.25
CA GLY A 18 24.39 3.69 6.95
C GLY A 18 23.58 4.99 6.88
N ASP A 19 23.99 5.96 7.69
CA ASP A 19 23.26 7.22 7.82
C ASP A 19 23.43 8.13 6.60
N SER A 20 24.61 8.12 5.98
CA SER A 20 24.94 8.89 4.79
C SER A 20 24.12 8.50 3.55
N THR A 21 23.59 7.29 3.52
CA THR A 21 22.79 6.74 2.40
C THR A 21 21.29 6.76 2.67
N ARG A 22 20.85 7.31 3.81
CA ARG A 22 19.41 7.42 4.16
C ARG A 22 18.60 8.15 3.10
N GLY A 23 19.11 9.24 2.53
CA GLY A 23 18.42 10.00 1.47
C GLY A 23 18.25 9.18 0.19
N ILE A 24 19.25 8.38 -0.18
CA ILE A 24 19.19 7.49 -1.34
C ILE A 24 18.15 6.39 -1.10
N ARG A 25 18.13 5.78 0.10
CA ARG A 25 17.11 4.78 0.47
C ARG A 25 15.69 5.34 0.38
N PHE A 26 15.46 6.56 0.88
CA PHE A 26 14.16 7.21 0.76
C PHE A 26 13.74 7.43 -0.69
N GLN A 27 14.67 7.88 -1.54
CA GLN A 27 14.41 8.01 -2.97
C GLN A 27 14.05 6.66 -3.62
N LEU A 28 14.75 5.58 -3.25
CA LEU A 28 14.45 4.23 -3.76
C LEU A 28 13.09 3.72 -3.29
N GLU A 29 12.69 3.99 -2.04
CA GLU A 29 11.35 3.64 -1.53
C GLU A 29 10.25 4.31 -2.34
N TYR A 30 10.40 5.61 -2.63
CA TYR A 30 9.48 6.35 -3.51
C TYR A 30 9.49 5.80 -4.94
N GLN A 31 10.67 5.68 -5.56
CA GLN A 31 10.80 5.25 -6.96
C GLN A 31 10.20 3.85 -7.17
N LYS A 32 10.47 2.91 -6.27
CA LYS A 32 9.93 1.56 -6.34
C LYS A 32 8.41 1.55 -6.26
N ALA A 33 7.82 2.35 -5.37
CA ALA A 33 6.37 2.46 -5.27
C ALA A 33 5.76 3.06 -6.55
N GLU A 34 6.34 4.17 -7.03
CA GLU A 34 5.91 4.87 -8.24
C GLU A 34 5.98 3.97 -9.50
N GLU A 35 7.07 3.21 -9.68
CA GLU A 35 7.23 2.28 -10.79
C GLU A 35 6.16 1.18 -10.78
N HIS A 36 5.82 0.65 -9.60
CA HIS A 36 4.74 -0.34 -9.48
C HIS A 36 3.38 0.25 -9.85
N LEU A 37 3.05 1.45 -9.37
CA LEU A 37 1.79 2.13 -9.70
C LEU A 37 1.67 2.38 -11.20
N ARG A 38 2.75 2.86 -11.83
CA ARG A 38 2.82 3.08 -13.28
C ARG A 38 2.68 1.78 -14.07
N ALA A 39 3.36 0.72 -13.66
CA ALA A 39 3.26 -0.59 -14.30
C ALA A 39 1.84 -1.16 -14.24
N TRP A 40 1.15 -0.96 -13.11
CA TRP A 40 -0.27 -1.31 -12.94
C TRP A 40 -1.21 -0.38 -13.73
N GLY A 41 -0.74 0.79 -14.15
CA GLY A 41 -1.53 1.78 -14.86
C GLY A 41 -2.50 2.53 -13.95
N VAL A 42 -2.14 2.71 -12.68
CA VAL A 42 -2.92 3.48 -11.70
C VAL A 42 -2.70 4.97 -11.95
N GLU A 43 -3.77 5.68 -12.30
CA GLU A 43 -3.73 7.13 -12.52
C GLU A 43 -4.21 7.89 -11.29
N THR A 44 -5.30 7.43 -10.66
CA THR A 44 -5.83 8.04 -9.45
C THR A 44 -6.18 7.00 -8.39
N THR A 45 -6.05 7.41 -7.13
CA THR A 45 -6.40 6.59 -5.97
C THR A 45 -7.37 7.33 -5.06
N VAL A 46 -8.23 6.59 -4.39
CA VAL A 46 -8.95 7.07 -3.21
C VAL A 46 -8.27 6.48 -1.98
N VAL A 47 -7.67 7.35 -1.16
CA VAL A 47 -6.93 6.92 0.03
C VAL A 47 -7.87 6.87 1.24
N VAL A 48 -8.00 5.70 1.85
CA VAL A 48 -8.85 5.50 3.04
C VAL A 48 -7.98 5.34 4.28
N PHE A 49 -8.23 6.19 5.27
CA PHE A 49 -7.65 6.11 6.60
C PHE A 49 -8.71 5.72 7.63
N GLY A 50 -8.29 5.02 8.67
CA GLY A 50 -9.17 4.72 9.80
C GLY A 50 -8.52 3.83 10.85
N SER A 51 -9.29 3.52 11.88
CA SER A 51 -8.81 2.76 13.03
C SER A 51 -8.39 1.34 12.63
N ALA A 52 -7.19 0.95 13.09
CA ALA A 52 -6.67 -0.41 13.02
C ALA A 52 -7.36 -1.37 14.01
N ARG A 53 -8.21 -0.88 14.91
CA ARG A 53 -8.76 -1.65 16.04
C ARG A 53 -10.21 -2.07 15.86
N VAL A 54 -10.90 -1.52 14.86
CA VAL A 54 -12.29 -1.89 14.55
C VAL A 54 -12.30 -3.30 13.98
N LYS A 55 -13.20 -4.16 14.45
CA LYS A 55 -13.28 -5.56 14.03
C LYS A 55 -14.49 -5.79 13.11
N PRO A 56 -14.43 -6.78 12.20
CA PRO A 56 -15.61 -7.26 11.50
C PRO A 56 -16.72 -7.66 12.49
N GLY A 57 -17.97 -7.25 12.22
CA GLY A 57 -19.11 -7.56 13.09
C GLY A 57 -19.19 -6.72 14.38
N ALA A 58 -18.38 -5.66 14.51
CA ALA A 58 -18.55 -4.69 15.59
C ALA A 58 -19.93 -4.00 15.50
N PRO A 59 -20.60 -3.75 16.64
CA PRO A 59 -21.97 -3.23 16.66
C PRO A 59 -22.10 -1.78 16.17
N ASP A 60 -20.99 -1.06 16.03
CA ASP A 60 -20.95 0.30 15.53
C ASP A 60 -21.07 0.41 14.00
N GLY A 61 -20.95 -0.72 13.28
CA GLY A 61 -21.12 -0.79 11.82
C GLY A 61 -19.98 -0.15 11.02
N TRP A 62 -18.89 0.31 11.65
CA TRP A 62 -17.84 1.04 10.95
C TRP A 62 -17.07 0.17 9.95
N TYR A 63 -16.82 -1.09 10.32
CA TYR A 63 -16.17 -2.04 9.41
C TYR A 63 -17.00 -2.25 8.15
N ASP A 64 -18.29 -2.55 8.31
CA ASP A 64 -19.18 -2.82 7.19
C ASP A 64 -19.39 -1.57 6.33
N GLY A 65 -19.47 -0.39 6.94
CA GLY A 65 -19.51 0.88 6.22
C GLY A 65 -18.26 1.12 5.37
N ALA A 66 -17.07 0.87 5.92
CA ALA A 66 -15.81 1.00 5.18
C ALA A 66 -15.70 -0.02 4.04
N ARG A 67 -16.15 -1.26 4.26
CA ARG A 67 -16.22 -2.30 3.22
C ARG A 67 -17.20 -1.92 2.11
N ALA A 68 -18.38 -1.43 2.46
CA ALA A 68 -19.37 -0.96 1.49
C ALA A 68 -18.83 0.23 0.69
N PHE A 69 -18.15 1.18 1.34
CA PHE A 69 -17.48 2.29 0.67
C PHE A 69 -16.44 1.83 -0.34
N GLY A 70 -15.52 0.94 0.08
CA GLY A 70 -14.48 0.41 -0.80
C GLY A 70 -15.04 -0.31 -2.02
N LYS A 71 -16.14 -1.06 -1.83
CA LYS A 71 -16.87 -1.70 -2.92
C LYS A 71 -17.48 -0.67 -3.88
N LEU A 72 -18.23 0.30 -3.36
CA LEU A 72 -18.90 1.33 -4.16
C LEU A 72 -17.92 2.14 -5.00
N CYS A 73 -16.84 2.63 -4.39
CA CYS A 73 -15.79 3.36 -5.11
C CYS A 73 -15.15 2.51 -6.21
N SER A 74 -15.02 1.21 -5.99
CA SER A 74 -14.42 0.30 -6.97
C SER A 74 -15.36 -0.01 -8.14
N GLU A 75 -16.65 -0.16 -7.87
CA GLU A 75 -17.68 -0.43 -8.88
C GLU A 75 -17.96 0.79 -9.76
N GLU A 76 -18.01 1.97 -9.16
CA GLU A 76 -18.42 3.20 -9.85
C GLU A 76 -17.23 4.10 -10.25
N GLY A 77 -16.07 3.93 -9.61
CA GLY A 77 -14.92 4.83 -9.75
C GLY A 77 -13.95 4.52 -10.88
N GLY A 78 -14.18 3.44 -11.65
CA GLY A 78 -13.38 3.08 -12.82
C GLY A 78 -12.30 2.00 -12.58
N ALA A 79 -12.00 1.66 -11.33
CA ALA A 79 -10.99 0.65 -10.99
C ALA A 79 -11.40 -0.78 -11.45
N LYS A 80 -12.69 -1.09 -11.43
CA LYS A 80 -13.21 -2.43 -11.77
C LYS A 80 -13.08 -2.80 -13.25
N HIS A 81 -13.12 -1.82 -14.15
CA HIS A 81 -13.16 -2.11 -15.59
C HIS A 81 -11.85 -2.69 -16.14
N LYS A 82 -10.75 -2.62 -15.38
CA LYS A 82 -9.42 -3.14 -15.75
C LYS A 82 -8.89 -2.64 -17.12
N VAL A 83 -9.53 -1.62 -17.69
CA VAL A 83 -9.06 -0.89 -18.86
C VAL A 83 -8.16 0.21 -18.32
N LYS A 84 -6.94 0.29 -18.84
CA LYS A 84 -5.99 1.33 -18.43
C LYS A 84 -6.35 2.68 -19.07
N PRO A 85 -6.11 3.79 -18.37
CA PRO A 85 -5.64 3.84 -16.99
C PRO A 85 -6.74 3.49 -15.96
N LEU A 86 -6.31 2.95 -14.82
CA LEU A 86 -7.18 2.65 -13.69
C LEU A 86 -7.41 3.93 -12.87
N TYR A 87 -8.67 4.22 -12.59
CA TYR A 87 -9.08 5.38 -11.81
C TYR A 87 -9.67 4.96 -10.46
N ASN A 88 -9.48 5.82 -9.46
CA ASN A 88 -10.05 5.72 -8.13
C ASN A 88 -9.80 4.37 -7.45
N VAL A 89 -8.60 3.80 -7.66
CA VAL A 89 -8.18 2.57 -7.01
C VAL A 89 -8.13 2.79 -5.50
N ILE A 90 -8.76 1.91 -4.71
CA ILE A 90 -8.72 2.01 -3.26
C ILE A 90 -7.28 1.77 -2.78
N ALA A 91 -6.76 2.71 -2.00
CA ALA A 91 -5.47 2.62 -1.36
C ALA A 91 -5.57 2.88 0.15
N THR A 92 -4.80 2.14 0.95
CA THR A 92 -4.76 2.29 2.41
C THR A 92 -3.34 2.09 2.94
N GLY A 93 -3.15 2.15 4.26
CA GLY A 93 -1.92 1.70 4.92
C GLY A 93 -1.79 0.17 5.03
N GLY A 94 -2.80 -0.58 4.55
CA GLY A 94 -2.85 -2.05 4.48
C GLY A 94 -2.83 -2.81 5.81
N GLY A 95 -2.99 -2.09 6.94
CA GLY A 95 -3.20 -2.70 8.25
C GLY A 95 -4.66 -3.16 8.49
N PRO A 96 -4.95 -3.69 9.68
CA PRO A 96 -6.26 -4.23 10.05
C PRO A 96 -7.36 -3.15 10.15
N GLY A 97 -8.58 -3.60 10.46
CA GLY A 97 -9.72 -2.75 10.77
C GLY A 97 -10.26 -1.98 9.56
N ILE A 98 -10.39 -0.66 9.67
CA ILE A 98 -11.03 0.15 8.63
C ILE A 98 -10.25 0.11 7.30
N MET A 99 -8.92 0.07 7.38
CA MET A 99 -8.07 -0.03 6.19
C MET A 99 -8.28 -1.38 5.50
N GLU A 100 -8.24 -2.47 6.25
CA GLU A 100 -8.55 -3.81 5.75
C GLU A 100 -9.96 -3.85 5.14
N ALA A 101 -10.97 -3.29 5.82
CA ALA A 101 -12.35 -3.28 5.36
C ALA A 101 -12.49 -2.60 3.98
N ALA A 102 -11.90 -1.42 3.81
CA ALA A 102 -11.93 -0.70 2.54
C ALA A 102 -11.24 -1.50 1.42
N ASN A 103 -10.05 -2.05 1.68
CA ASN A 103 -9.35 -2.91 0.72
C ASN A 103 -10.17 -4.16 0.38
N ARG A 104 -10.79 -4.79 1.38
CA ARG A 104 -11.67 -5.95 1.21
C ARG A 104 -12.85 -5.62 0.31
N GLY A 105 -13.49 -4.47 0.51
CA GLY A 105 -14.59 -3.99 -0.33
C GLY A 105 -14.20 -3.87 -1.81
N ALA A 106 -13.03 -3.32 -2.09
CA ALA A 106 -12.49 -3.22 -3.45
C ALA A 106 -12.23 -4.60 -4.07
N VAL A 107 -11.66 -5.52 -3.30
CA VAL A 107 -11.41 -6.90 -3.74
C VAL A 107 -12.74 -7.63 -4.01
N ASP A 108 -13.75 -7.45 -3.17
CA ASP A 108 -15.09 -8.03 -3.37
C ASP A 108 -15.77 -7.51 -4.66
N ALA A 109 -15.46 -6.28 -5.08
CA ALA A 109 -15.89 -5.72 -6.35
C ALA A 109 -15.13 -6.29 -7.58
N GLY A 110 -14.07 -7.08 -7.35
CA GLY A 110 -13.18 -7.59 -8.39
C GLY A 110 -12.16 -6.55 -8.89
N ALA A 111 -12.02 -5.43 -8.19
CA ALA A 111 -11.10 -4.35 -8.53
C ALA A 111 -9.72 -4.52 -7.85
N PRO A 112 -8.67 -3.91 -8.40
CA PRO A 112 -7.39 -3.81 -7.70
C PRO A 112 -7.51 -2.95 -6.43
N SER A 113 -6.61 -3.20 -5.47
CA SER A 113 -6.51 -2.47 -4.21
C SER A 113 -5.05 -2.38 -3.77
N ILE A 114 -4.67 -1.28 -3.13
CA ILE A 114 -3.29 -0.95 -2.76
C ILE A 114 -3.16 -0.87 -1.23
N GLY A 115 -2.08 -1.45 -0.70
CA GLY A 115 -1.65 -1.28 0.69
C GLY A 115 -0.23 -0.70 0.74
N TYR A 116 -0.10 0.52 1.28
CA TYR A 116 1.19 1.15 1.57
C TYR A 116 1.65 0.77 2.98
N ASN A 117 2.06 -0.49 3.12
CA ASN A 117 2.40 -1.07 4.42
C ASN A 117 3.69 -0.46 5.00
N ILE A 118 3.77 -0.48 6.32
CA ILE A 118 4.97 -0.12 7.08
C ILE A 118 5.39 -1.30 7.97
N THR A 119 6.69 -1.43 8.22
CA THR A 119 7.18 -2.38 9.22
C THR A 119 7.02 -1.77 10.60
N LEU A 120 6.40 -2.50 11.52
CA LEU A 120 6.29 -2.13 12.93
C LEU A 120 7.09 -3.13 13.80
N PRO A 121 7.58 -2.72 14.98
CA PRO A 121 8.32 -3.60 15.89
C PRO A 121 7.50 -4.79 16.42
N MET A 122 6.18 -4.68 16.40
CA MET A 122 5.23 -5.76 16.66
C MET A 122 4.35 -5.90 15.40
N GLU A 123 4.10 -7.14 14.96
CA GLU A 123 3.32 -7.42 13.76
C GLU A 123 1.93 -6.76 13.82
N GLN A 124 1.49 -6.26 12.67
CA GLN A 124 0.11 -5.82 12.46
C GLN A 124 -0.74 -7.08 12.27
N GLU A 125 -1.22 -7.67 13.37
CA GLU A 125 -2.27 -8.71 13.31
C GLU A 125 -3.59 -8.16 12.75
#